data_AF-A0A9W9MRR4-F1
#
_entry.id   AF-A0A9W9MRR4-F1
#
_cell.length_a   1.000
_cell.length_b   1.000
_cell.length_c   1.000
_cell.angle_alpha   90.00
_cell.angle_beta   90.00
_cell.angle_gamma   90.00
#
_symmetry.space_group_name_H-M   'P 1'
#
loop_
_entity.id
_entity.type
_entity.pdbx_description
1 polymer ?
#
loop_
_entity_poly.entity_id
_entity_poly.type
_entity_poly.pdbx_seq_one_letter_code
_entity_poly.pdbx_strand_id
1 'polypeptide(L)'
;MPEQRILDQRSVVLHFEAAQGHGDDGAPHDSDDEPMVYEIPIDYAALSRQERDRLIAEGADPDSVILQSELYNHVIRQEGESIDDYAKRYSYTMNTMIHRGVSILNDLLIADMVPSGFGTKDGRFFELGPESRATKGEYREFRQWLSEASVAGQTSEVPEKWLKFEKPAEDFNYESGAP
;
A
#
# COMPACT_ATOMS: atom_id res chain seq x y z
N MET A 1 -41.83 19.95 -18.00
CA MET A 1 -41.85 18.54 -18.43
C MET A 1 -41.93 18.50 -19.95
N PRO A 2 -41.24 17.58 -20.66
CA PRO A 2 -40.34 16.50 -20.21
C PRO A 2 -38.96 16.60 -20.95
N GLU A 3 -37.92 15.75 -20.86
CA GLU A 3 -37.74 14.34 -20.51
C GLU A 3 -36.39 14.13 -19.80
N GLN A 4 -36.40 13.28 -18.79
CA GLN A 4 -35.23 12.73 -18.09
C GLN A 4 -34.55 11.69 -18.98
N ARG A 5 -33.25 11.82 -19.25
CA ARG A 5 -32.41 10.68 -19.66
C ARG A 5 -31.48 10.33 -18.52
N ILE A 6 -31.81 9.20 -17.92
CA ILE A 6 -31.09 8.46 -16.90
C ILE A 6 -29.72 8.12 -17.49
N LEU A 7 -28.67 8.76 -16.98
CA LEU A 7 -27.29 8.32 -17.19
C LEU A 7 -27.14 7.04 -16.37
N ASP A 8 -27.14 5.92 -17.09
CA ASP A 8 -26.84 4.58 -16.58
C ASP A 8 -25.39 4.59 -16.08
N GLN A 9 -25.22 4.93 -14.81
CA GLN A 9 -23.98 4.74 -14.06
C GLN A 9 -23.76 3.24 -13.93
N ARG A 10 -23.18 2.62 -14.95
CA ARG A 10 -22.49 1.33 -14.79
C ARG A 10 -21.15 1.59 -14.12
N SER A 11 -21.25 2.04 -12.87
CA SER A 11 -20.25 1.80 -11.86
C SER A 11 -20.02 0.30 -11.89
N VAL A 12 -18.82 -0.12 -12.30
CA VAL A 12 -18.36 -1.47 -12.06
C VAL A 12 -18.29 -1.57 -10.55
N VAL A 13 -19.39 -2.04 -9.96
CA VAL A 13 -19.43 -2.53 -8.58
C VAL A 13 -18.51 -3.73 -8.58
N LEU A 14 -17.22 -3.48 -8.38
CA LEU A 14 -16.38 -4.47 -7.74
C LEU A 14 -17.03 -4.67 -6.39
N HIS A 15 -17.72 -5.81 -6.25
CA HIS A 15 -18.09 -6.34 -4.94
C HIS A 15 -16.77 -6.57 -4.19
N PHE A 16 -16.23 -5.50 -3.61
CA PHE A 16 -15.45 -5.60 -2.41
C PHE A 16 -16.46 -6.06 -1.38
N GLU A 17 -16.40 -7.35 -1.09
CA GLU A 17 -16.92 -7.86 0.16
C GLU A 17 -16.24 -7.02 1.24
N ALA A 18 -16.97 -6.02 1.74
CA ALA A 18 -16.56 -5.25 2.88
C ALA A 18 -16.31 -6.29 3.96
N ALA A 19 -15.07 -6.42 4.42
CA ALA A 19 -14.73 -7.22 5.59
C ALA A 19 -15.68 -6.79 6.71
N GLN A 20 -16.73 -7.58 6.90
CA GLN A 20 -17.78 -7.27 7.85
C GLN A 20 -17.21 -7.45 9.24
N GLY A 21 -17.47 -6.47 10.10
CA GLY A 21 -17.69 -6.74 11.52
C GLY A 21 -16.61 -6.23 12.45
N HIS A 22 -16.88 -5.06 13.04
CA HIS A 22 -16.57 -4.85 14.44
C HIS A 22 -17.20 -6.00 15.27
N GLY A 23 -16.35 -6.79 15.92
CA GLY A 23 -16.75 -7.90 16.79
C GLY A 23 -15.69 -8.99 16.82
N ASP A 24 -14.48 -8.65 17.29
CA ASP A 24 -13.41 -9.61 17.59
C ASP A 24 -13.80 -10.40 18.84
N ASP A 25 -14.65 -11.41 18.65
CA ASP A 25 -14.87 -12.46 19.62
C ASP A 25 -13.71 -13.44 19.41
N GLY A 26 -12.79 -13.53 20.36
CA GLY A 26 -11.48 -14.20 20.26
C GLY A 26 -11.51 -15.73 20.09
N ALA A 27 -12.51 -16.26 19.39
CA ALA A 27 -12.53 -17.61 18.88
C ALA A 27 -11.58 -17.72 17.68
N PRO A 28 -10.74 -18.77 17.61
CA PRO A 28 -9.94 -19.04 16.42
C PRO A 28 -10.86 -19.10 15.21
N HIS A 29 -10.53 -18.36 14.16
CA HIS A 29 -11.23 -18.51 12.89
C HIS A 29 -10.81 -19.84 12.29
N ASP A 30 -11.73 -20.58 11.67
CA ASP A 30 -11.45 -21.89 11.04
C ASP A 30 -10.32 -21.81 9.99
N SER A 31 -9.98 -20.62 9.50
CA SER A 31 -8.89 -20.37 8.55
C SER A 31 -7.53 -20.05 9.18
N ASP A 32 -7.40 -20.03 10.50
CA ASP A 32 -6.17 -19.56 11.17
C ASP A 32 -4.96 -20.46 10.96
N ASP A 33 -5.20 -21.75 10.73
CA ASP A 33 -4.18 -22.74 10.41
C ASP A 33 -3.81 -22.73 8.91
N GLU A 34 -4.55 -22.01 8.07
CA GLU A 34 -4.21 -21.90 6.65
C GLU A 34 -2.94 -21.06 6.46
N PRO A 35 -2.09 -21.42 5.48
CA PRO A 35 -0.91 -20.62 5.17
C PRO A 35 -1.32 -19.21 4.77
N MET A 36 -0.54 -18.22 5.20
CA MET A 36 -0.71 -16.86 4.73
C MET A 36 -0.40 -16.81 3.23
N VAL A 37 -1.42 -16.49 2.45
CA VAL A 37 -1.28 -16.29 1.00
C VAL A 37 -0.93 -14.83 0.76
N TYR A 38 0.25 -14.59 0.21
CA TYR A 38 0.65 -13.30 -0.31
C TYR A 38 0.14 -13.28 -1.76
N GLU A 39 -1.05 -12.73 -1.98
CA GLU A 39 -1.75 -12.83 -3.26
C GLU A 39 -0.96 -12.24 -4.42
N ILE A 40 -1.31 -12.72 -5.62
CA ILE A 40 -0.68 -12.39 -6.89
C ILE A 40 -0.68 -10.87 -7.07
N PRO A 41 0.48 -10.24 -7.31
CA PRO A 41 0.56 -8.82 -7.51
C PRO A 41 -0.43 -8.36 -8.58
N ILE A 42 -1.48 -7.64 -8.19
CA ILE A 42 -2.27 -6.84 -9.13
C ILE A 42 -1.30 -5.79 -9.65
N ASP A 43 -0.95 -5.89 -10.93
CA ASP A 43 -0.10 -4.91 -11.60
C ASP A 43 -0.89 -3.60 -11.79
N TYR A 44 -1.00 -2.82 -10.72
CA TYR A 44 -1.65 -1.51 -10.73
C TYR A 44 -0.97 -0.56 -11.72
N ALA A 45 0.30 -0.78 -12.06
CA ALA A 45 0.98 -0.03 -13.09
C ALA A 45 0.42 -0.32 -14.48
N ALA A 46 0.20 -1.60 -14.81
CA ALA A 46 -0.48 -1.99 -16.05
C ALA A 46 -1.93 -1.49 -16.07
N LEU A 47 -2.68 -1.66 -14.97
CA LEU A 47 -4.08 -1.22 -14.89
C LEU A 47 -4.21 0.31 -15.02
N SER A 48 -3.36 1.08 -14.34
CA SER A 48 -3.38 2.54 -14.42
C SER A 48 -3.04 3.05 -15.82
N ARG A 49 -2.09 2.41 -16.52
CA ARG A 49 -1.78 2.75 -17.92
C ARG A 49 -2.95 2.42 -18.84
N GLN A 50 -3.55 1.24 -18.68
CA GLN A 50 -4.72 0.83 -19.45
C GLN A 50 -5.92 1.78 -19.21
N GLU A 51 -6.16 2.17 -17.96
CA GLU A 51 -7.25 3.09 -17.61
C GLU A 51 -7.00 4.49 -18.19
N ARG A 52 -5.76 4.98 -18.18
CA ARG A 52 -5.42 6.23 -18.87
C ARG A 52 -5.76 6.15 -20.36
N ASP A 53 -5.30 5.10 -21.03
CA ASP A 53 -5.51 4.92 -22.47
C ASP A 53 -7.02 4.85 -22.79
N ARG A 54 -7.79 4.17 -21.92
CA ARG A 54 -9.24 4.12 -22.00
C ARG A 54 -9.88 5.50 -21.81
N LEU A 55 -9.52 6.25 -20.78
CA LEU A 55 -10.07 7.59 -20.52
C LEU A 55 -9.79 8.55 -21.67
N ILE A 56 -8.57 8.52 -22.22
CA ILE A 56 -8.21 9.32 -23.39
C ILE A 56 -9.04 8.90 -24.61
N ALA A 57 -9.21 7.59 -24.84
CA ALA A 57 -10.05 7.09 -25.93
C ALA A 57 -11.54 7.47 -25.77
N GLU A 58 -12.02 7.60 -24.54
CA GLU A 58 -13.37 8.09 -24.20
C GLU A 58 -13.52 9.61 -24.32
N GLY A 59 -12.43 10.34 -24.61
CA GLY A 59 -12.43 11.77 -24.89
C GLY A 59 -11.97 12.65 -23.73
N ALA A 60 -11.36 12.08 -22.69
CA ALA A 60 -10.69 12.87 -21.66
C ALA A 60 -9.52 13.67 -22.26
N ASP A 61 -9.30 14.88 -21.74
CA ASP A 61 -8.12 15.67 -22.06
C ASP A 61 -6.86 14.93 -21.55
N PRO A 62 -5.85 14.63 -22.38
CA PRO A 62 -4.62 14.00 -21.93
C PRO A 62 -3.93 14.74 -20.77
N ASP A 63 -4.06 16.07 -20.71
CA ASP A 63 -3.47 16.86 -19.63
C ASP A 63 -4.26 16.77 -18.31
N SER A 64 -5.46 16.16 -18.35
CA SER A 64 -6.32 15.91 -17.19
C SER A 64 -6.17 14.51 -16.59
N VAL A 65 -5.39 13.61 -17.22
CA VAL A 65 -5.13 12.26 -16.72
C VAL A 65 -3.63 11.97 -16.73
N ILE A 66 -3.01 12.08 -15.57
CA ILE A 66 -1.56 11.90 -15.42
C ILE A 66 -1.23 10.64 -14.65
N LEU A 67 -0.11 10.00 -14.97
CA LEU A 67 0.42 8.91 -14.17
C LEU A 67 1.19 9.48 -12.97
N GLN A 68 1.16 8.78 -11.84
CA GLN A 68 1.89 9.19 -10.64
C GLN A 68 3.40 9.25 -10.88
N SER A 69 3.92 8.36 -11.73
CA SER A 69 5.29 8.41 -12.22
C SER A 69 5.60 9.71 -12.95
N GLU A 70 4.64 10.39 -13.57
CA GLU A 70 4.85 11.64 -14.32
C GLU A 70 4.85 12.89 -13.43
N LEU A 71 4.50 12.78 -12.14
CA LEU A 71 4.41 13.93 -11.23
C LEU A 71 5.73 14.69 -11.08
N TYR A 72 6.88 14.02 -11.19
CA TYR A 72 8.17 14.70 -11.11
C TYR A 72 8.40 15.69 -12.26
N ASN A 73 7.72 15.52 -13.40
CA ASN A 73 7.76 16.49 -14.51
C ASN A 73 7.05 17.80 -14.13
N HIS A 74 6.10 17.73 -13.21
CA HIS A 74 5.33 18.88 -12.75
C HIS A 74 5.91 19.52 -11.48
N VAL A 75 6.69 18.77 -10.71
CA VAL A 75 7.34 19.23 -9.48
C VAL A 75 8.85 18.98 -9.56
N ILE A 76 9.53 19.78 -10.37
CA ILE A 76 10.98 19.72 -10.51
C ILE A 76 11.63 20.14 -9.19
N ARG A 77 12.55 19.33 -8.65
CA ARG A 77 13.32 19.66 -7.45
C ARG A 77 14.27 20.83 -7.72
N GLN A 78 14.30 21.82 -6.82
CA GLN A 78 15.16 23.00 -6.96
C GLN A 78 16.55 22.75 -6.34
N GLU A 79 17.58 23.36 -6.92
CA GLU A 79 18.94 23.26 -6.39
C GLU A 79 19.00 23.90 -4.98
N GLY A 80 19.58 23.18 -4.02
CA GLY A 80 19.66 23.61 -2.62
C GLY A 80 18.35 23.50 -1.83
N GLU A 81 17.27 22.97 -2.41
CA GLU A 81 15.99 22.79 -1.72
C GLU A 81 16.08 21.69 -0.66
N SER A 82 15.59 22.00 0.54
CA SER A 82 15.45 21.03 1.61
C SER A 82 14.43 19.96 1.25
N ILE A 83 14.57 18.76 1.85
CA ILE A 83 13.63 17.66 1.63
C ILE A 83 12.22 18.07 2.09
N ASP A 84 12.11 18.80 3.21
CA ASP A 84 10.82 19.23 3.76
C ASP A 84 10.11 20.24 2.87
N ASP A 85 10.84 21.20 2.30
CA ASP A 85 10.26 22.20 1.40
C ASP A 85 9.85 21.57 0.06
N TYR A 86 10.65 20.63 -0.44
CA TYR A 86 10.28 19.82 -1.58
C TYR A 86 8.99 19.01 -1.32
N ALA A 87 8.89 18.32 -0.18
CA ALA A 87 7.72 17.52 0.18
C ALA A 87 6.45 18.37 0.31
N LYS A 88 6.55 19.57 0.90
CA LYS A 88 5.43 20.52 0.98
C LYS A 88 4.97 20.96 -0.40
N ARG A 89 5.91 21.34 -1.28
CA ARG A 89 5.61 21.80 -2.64
C ARG A 89 5.02 20.69 -3.51
N TYR A 90 5.56 19.48 -3.37
CA TYR A 90 5.02 18.28 -4.00
C TYR A 90 3.56 18.04 -3.62
N SER A 91 3.26 18.02 -2.31
CA SER A 91 1.91 17.82 -1.79
C SER A 91 0.95 18.95 -2.22
N TYR A 92 1.41 20.20 -2.17
CA TYR A 92 0.62 21.36 -2.59
C TYR A 92 0.26 21.32 -4.08
N THR A 93 1.22 20.95 -4.92
CA THR A 93 1.02 20.88 -6.39
C THR A 93 0.05 19.77 -6.74
N MET A 94 0.24 18.58 -6.16
CA MET A 94 -0.67 17.45 -6.34
C MET A 94 -2.11 17.79 -5.93
N ASN A 95 -2.29 18.38 -4.74
CA ASN A 95 -3.60 18.82 -4.28
C ASN A 95 -4.21 19.85 -5.25
N THR A 96 -3.41 20.82 -5.72
CA THR A 96 -3.90 21.83 -6.67
C THR A 96 -4.38 21.20 -7.98
N MET A 97 -3.68 20.19 -8.49
CA MET A 97 -4.08 19.44 -9.69
C MET A 97 -5.41 18.71 -9.47
N ILE A 98 -5.55 17.99 -8.36
CA ILE A 98 -6.78 17.29 -8.00
C ILE A 98 -7.96 18.26 -7.89
N HIS A 99 -7.77 19.42 -7.26
CA HIS A 99 -8.80 20.45 -7.17
C HIS A 99 -9.23 21.03 -8.53
N ARG A 100 -8.35 20.95 -9.54
CA ARG A 100 -8.64 21.35 -10.92
C ARG A 100 -9.27 20.23 -11.74
N GLY A 101 -9.51 19.07 -11.15
CA GLY A 101 -10.12 17.91 -11.82
C GLY A 101 -9.12 16.99 -12.53
N VAL A 102 -7.82 17.11 -12.26
CA VAL A 102 -6.82 16.17 -12.80
C VAL A 102 -6.91 14.84 -12.05
N SER A 103 -7.10 13.76 -12.80
CA SER A 103 -7.00 12.38 -12.32
C SER A 103 -5.54 11.94 -12.29
N ILE A 104 -5.04 11.59 -11.11
CA ILE A 104 -3.67 11.09 -10.91
C ILE A 104 -3.76 9.59 -10.68
N LEU A 105 -3.31 8.78 -11.65
CA LEU A 105 -3.40 7.32 -11.61
C LEU A 105 -2.10 6.73 -11.05
N ASN A 106 -2.22 5.82 -10.09
CA ASN A 106 -1.06 5.23 -9.42
C ASN A 106 -0.45 4.11 -10.27
N ASP A 107 0.59 4.44 -11.02
CA ASP A 107 1.36 3.47 -11.81
C ASP A 107 2.71 3.08 -11.19
N LEU A 108 2.90 3.42 -9.91
CA LEU A 108 4.12 3.11 -9.16
C LEU A 108 3.96 1.87 -8.26
N LEU A 109 2.72 1.45 -7.98
CA LEU A 109 2.46 0.20 -7.29
C LEU A 109 2.28 -0.93 -8.30
N ILE A 110 2.85 -2.09 -7.99
CA ILE A 110 2.73 -3.31 -8.80
C ILE A 110 1.99 -4.42 -8.06
N ALA A 111 1.49 -4.17 -6.85
CA ALA A 111 0.82 -5.17 -6.03
C ALA A 111 0.04 -4.54 -4.86
N ASP A 112 -0.99 -5.25 -4.40
CA ASP A 112 -1.40 -5.17 -3.00
C ASP A 112 -0.31 -5.86 -2.17
N MET A 113 0.68 -5.08 -1.72
CA MET A 113 1.73 -5.62 -0.87
C MET A 113 1.16 -5.84 0.53
N VAL A 114 0.88 -7.10 0.88
CA VAL A 114 0.79 -7.51 2.29
C VAL A 114 2.16 -7.22 2.91
N PRO A 115 2.26 -6.35 3.93
CA PRO A 115 3.54 -6.08 4.57
C PRO A 115 4.15 -7.37 5.09
N SER A 116 5.32 -7.74 4.56
CA SER A 116 6.02 -8.95 4.96
C SER A 116 7.11 -8.69 6.00
N GLY A 117 7.68 -7.49 5.99
CA GLY A 117 8.75 -7.07 6.89
C GLY A 117 8.28 -6.09 7.95
N PHE A 118 8.69 -6.31 9.20
CA PHE A 118 8.32 -5.48 10.34
C PHE A 118 9.52 -5.12 11.20
N GLY A 119 9.86 -3.83 11.25
CA GLY A 119 10.90 -3.30 12.13
C GLY A 119 10.34 -2.77 13.45
N THR A 120 11.04 -3.06 14.55
CA THR A 120 10.77 -2.47 15.87
C THR A 120 11.77 -1.33 16.16
N LYS A 121 11.42 -0.44 17.11
CA LYS A 121 12.24 0.74 17.44
C LYS A 121 13.62 0.40 18.00
N ASP A 122 13.80 -0.80 18.55
CA ASP A 122 15.06 -1.32 19.06
C ASP A 122 15.93 -1.99 17.97
N GLY A 123 15.50 -1.92 16.71
CA GLY A 123 16.29 -2.37 15.56
C GLY A 123 16.11 -3.84 15.21
N ARG A 124 15.21 -4.58 15.88
CA ARG A 124 14.85 -5.94 15.46
C ARG A 124 13.93 -5.91 14.25
N PHE A 125 13.98 -6.98 13.46
CA PHE A 125 13.21 -7.10 12.24
C PHE A 125 12.62 -8.50 12.12
N PHE A 126 11.35 -8.55 11.74
CA PHE A 126 10.60 -9.78 11.61
C PHE A 126 10.15 -9.94 10.17
N GLU A 127 10.43 -11.10 9.59
CA GLU A 127 9.99 -11.49 8.25
C GLU A 127 8.83 -12.48 8.35
N LEU A 128 7.63 -11.97 8.11
CA LEU A 128 6.41 -12.73 7.90
C LEU A 128 6.04 -12.63 6.41
N GLY A 129 6.99 -12.93 5.52
CA GLY A 129 6.77 -13.03 4.08
C GLY A 129 6.46 -14.44 3.60
N PRO A 130 6.36 -14.67 2.28
CA PRO A 130 6.09 -15.99 1.70
C PRO A 130 7.01 -17.11 2.23
N GLU A 131 8.27 -16.78 2.49
CA GLU A 131 9.27 -17.72 2.97
C GLU A 131 9.13 -18.06 4.47
N SER A 132 8.43 -17.21 5.24
CA SER A 132 8.23 -17.40 6.68
C SER A 132 7.31 -18.57 7.02
N ARG A 133 6.48 -19.00 6.05
CA ARG A 133 5.40 -19.98 6.24
C ARG A 133 4.44 -19.63 7.39
N ALA A 134 4.33 -18.35 7.74
CA ALA A 134 3.37 -17.89 8.72
C ALA A 134 1.95 -18.30 8.32
N THR A 135 1.15 -18.72 9.29
CA THR A 135 -0.28 -18.93 9.07
C THR A 135 -1.05 -17.61 9.15
N LYS A 136 -2.30 -17.60 8.68
CA LYS A 136 -3.18 -16.42 8.79
C LYS A 136 -3.37 -15.99 10.24
N GLY A 137 -3.53 -16.95 11.16
CA GLY A 137 -3.64 -16.69 12.60
C GLY A 137 -2.38 -16.04 13.16
N GLU A 138 -1.20 -16.59 12.84
CA GLU A 138 0.08 -16.05 13.29
C GLU A 138 0.33 -14.63 12.79
N TYR A 139 0.01 -14.34 11.51
CA TYR A 139 0.12 -13.01 10.94
C TYR A 139 -0.78 -12.01 11.67
N ARG A 140 -2.04 -12.37 11.94
CA ARG A 140 -2.99 -11.51 12.67
C ARG A 140 -2.52 -11.22 14.11
N GLU A 141 -2.18 -12.26 14.86
CA GLU A 141 -1.73 -12.12 16.23
C GLU A 141 -0.42 -11.32 16.33
N PHE A 142 0.50 -11.53 15.39
CA PHE A 142 1.74 -10.76 15.32
C PHE A 142 1.46 -9.28 15.05
N ARG A 143 0.56 -8.96 14.11
CA ARG A 143 0.17 -7.56 13.79
C ARG A 143 -0.49 -6.87 14.98
N GLN A 144 -1.34 -7.57 15.72
CA GLN A 144 -1.96 -7.05 16.92
C GLN A 144 -0.90 -6.75 17.99
N TRP A 145 -0.04 -7.73 18.30
CA TRP A 145 1.06 -7.55 19.25
C TRP A 145 1.98 -6.39 18.87
N LEU A 146 2.37 -6.28 17.60
CA LEU A 146 3.26 -5.22 17.11
C LEU A 146 2.61 -3.83 17.25
N SER A 147 1.30 -3.73 16.97
CA SER A 147 0.54 -2.49 17.16
C SER A 147 0.48 -2.08 18.63
N GLU A 148 0.18 -3.02 19.53
CA GLU A 148 0.13 -2.79 20.98
C GLU A 148 1.50 -2.38 21.52
N ALA A 149 2.57 -3.08 21.13
CA ALA A 149 3.95 -2.75 21.49
C ALA A 149 4.37 -1.36 20.99
N SER A 150 3.94 -0.99 19.77
CA SER A 150 4.23 0.33 19.18
C SER A 150 3.53 1.47 19.92
N VAL A 151 2.28 1.27 20.35
CA VAL A 151 1.45 2.25 21.09
C VAL A 151 1.91 2.39 22.54
N ALA A 152 2.27 1.30 23.19
CA ALA A 152 2.74 1.31 24.58
C ALA A 152 4.06 2.05 24.77
N GLY A 153 4.80 2.35 23.69
CA GLY A 153 6.10 3.02 23.75
C GLY A 153 7.18 2.25 24.50
N GLN A 154 6.87 1.01 24.88
CA GLN A 154 7.75 0.12 25.62
C GLN A 154 8.42 -0.85 24.66
N THR A 155 9.71 -1.05 24.89
CA THR A 155 10.48 -2.21 24.42
C THR A 155 9.93 -3.45 25.11
N SER A 156 8.71 -3.83 24.75
CA SER A 156 8.08 -5.06 25.23
C SER A 156 8.98 -6.21 24.83
N GLU A 157 9.29 -7.09 25.78
CA GLU A 157 9.97 -8.35 25.49
C GLU A 157 9.23 -9.05 24.35
N VAL A 158 9.98 -9.54 23.35
CA VAL A 158 9.36 -10.23 22.21
C VAL A 158 8.92 -11.59 22.69
N PRO A 159 7.63 -11.93 22.59
CA PRO A 159 7.16 -13.27 22.90
C PRO A 159 7.93 -14.32 22.11
N GLU A 160 8.32 -15.42 22.77
CA GLU A 160 9.12 -16.49 22.15
C GLU A 160 8.53 -16.99 20.83
N LYS A 161 7.19 -17.00 20.71
CA LYS A 161 6.49 -17.41 19.49
C LYS A 161 6.81 -16.56 18.25
N TRP A 162 7.28 -15.32 18.42
CA TRP A 162 7.65 -14.42 17.32
C TRP A 162 9.14 -14.47 16.96
N LEU A 163 9.99 -15.02 17.84
CA LEU A 163 11.44 -15.12 17.58
C LEU A 163 11.75 -15.95 16.33
N LYS A 164 10.88 -16.90 15.96
CA LYS A 164 11.03 -17.69 14.73
C LYS A 164 10.91 -16.86 13.44
N PHE A 165 10.32 -15.67 13.52
CA PHE A 165 10.23 -14.72 12.40
C PHE A 165 11.33 -13.66 12.45
N GLU A 166 12.09 -13.56 13.54
CA GLU A 166 13.15 -12.57 13.69
C GLU A 166 14.32 -12.88 12.75
N LYS A 167 14.73 -11.89 11.96
CA LYS A 167 15.92 -11.98 11.12
C LYS A 167 17.14 -11.53 11.93
N PRO A 168 18.25 -12.29 11.88
CA PRO A 168 19.50 -11.85 12.48
C PRO A 168 20.01 -10.58 11.78
N ALA A 169 20.65 -9.70 12.55
CA ALA A 169 21.16 -8.42 12.06
C ALA A 169 22.21 -8.53 10.92
N GLU A 170 22.75 -9.73 10.67
CA GLU A 170 23.74 -10.00 9.62
C GLU A 170 23.13 -10.13 8.21
N ASP A 171 21.81 -10.34 8.11
CA ASP A 171 21.11 -10.55 6.83
C ASP A 171 20.75 -9.23 6.09
N PHE A 172 21.09 -8.07 6.66
CA PHE A 172 20.83 -6.76 6.03
C PHE A 172 21.86 -6.34 4.97
N ASN A 173 22.86 -7.18 4.68
CA ASN A 173 23.81 -6.95 3.59
C ASN A 173 23.15 -7.29 2.24
N TYR A 174 22.24 -6.43 1.77
CA TYR A 174 22.00 -6.36 0.34
C TYR A 174 23.31 -5.94 -0.33
N GLU A 175 23.82 -6.80 -1.20
CA GLU A 175 24.94 -6.56 -2.08
C GLU A 175 24.84 -5.15 -2.68
N SER A 176 25.66 -4.23 -2.18
CA SER A 176 25.99 -2.99 -2.87
C SER A 176 26.87 -3.34 -4.08
N GLY A 177 26.26 -3.97 -5.08
CA GLY A 177 26.86 -4.20 -6.38
C GLY A 177 26.82 -2.91 -7.20
N ALA A 178 27.77 -2.02 -6.93
CA ALA A 178 28.15 -0.98 -7.89
C ALA A 178 29.37 -1.48 -8.68
N PRO A 179 29.36 -1.31 -10.00
CA PRO A 179 30.49 -0.73 -10.71
C PRO A 179 30.33 0.79 -10.81
#